data_AF-D3AV47-F1
#
_entry.id   AF-D3AV47-F1
#
_cell.length_a   1.000
_cell.length_b   1.000
_cell.length_c   1.000
_cell.angle_alpha   90.00
_cell.angle_beta   90.00
_cell.angle_gamma   90.00
#
_symmetry.space_group_name_H-M   'P 1'
#
loop_
_entity.id
_entity.type
_entity.pdbx_description
1 polymer ?
#
loop_
_entity_poly.entity_id
_entity_poly.type
_entity_poly.pdbx_seq_one_letter_code
_entity_poly.pdbx_strand_id
1 'polypeptide(L)' 'MQQEKIDRINTLYHKAQAVGLSEEEKAEQAALRKEYIEAIRMSL' A
#
# COMPACT_ATOMS: atom_id res chain seq x y z
N MET A 1 -10.41 4.09 -5.16
CA MET A 1 -9.79 3.24 -4.11
C MET A 1 -10.42 3.57 -2.76
N GLN A 2 -10.65 2.57 -1.90
CA GLN A 2 -11.28 2.76 -0.59
C GLN A 2 -10.28 3.31 0.44
N GLN A 3 -10.75 4.11 1.40
CA GLN A 3 -9.90 4.72 2.45
C GLN A 3 -9.13 3.66 3.25
N GLU A 4 -9.78 2.53 3.57
CA GLU A 4 -9.18 1.41 4.30
C GLU A 4 -7.91 0.86 3.63
N LYS A 5 -7.88 0.83 2.29
CA LYS A 5 -6.70 0.39 1.53
C LYS A 5 -5.55 1.40 1.62
N ILE A 6 -5.87 2.70 1.68
CA ILE A 6 -4.87 3.77 1.86
C ILE A 6 -4.28 3.68 3.27
N ASP A 7 -5.13 3.49 4.28
CA ASP A 7 -4.70 3.32 5.67
C ASP A 7 -3.85 2.06 5.84
N ARG A 8 -4.16 0.99 5.10
CA ARG A 8 -3.34 -0.22 5.05
C ARG A 8 -1.97 0.03 4.43
N ILE A 9 -1.87 0.80 3.33
CA ILE A 9 -0.58 1.21 2.75
C ILE A 9 0.26 1.98 3.78
N ASN A 10 -0.35 2.91 4.52
CA ASN A 10 0.32 3.70 5.55
C ASN A 10 0.79 2.83 6.72
N THR A 11 -0.04 1.89 7.15
CA THR A 11 0.30 0.92 8.20
C THR A 11 1.52 0.08 7.80
N LEU A 12 1.50 -0.48 6.59
CA LEU A 12 2.62 -1.25 6.03
C LEU A 12 3.88 -0.40 5.86
N TYR A 13 3.73 0.88 5.50
CA TYR A 13 4.84 1.81 5.40
C TYR A 13 5.52 2.05 6.75
N HIS A 14 4.76 2.34 7.80
CA HIS A 14 5.33 2.53 9.14
C HIS A 14 5.93 1.24 9.69
N LYS A 15 5.30 0.08 9.44
CA LYS A 15 5.87 -1.22 9.83
C LYS A 15 7.20 -1.49 9.12
N ALA A 16 7.29 -1.21 7.81
CA ALA A 16 8.53 -1.34 7.04
C ALA A 16 9.67 -0.51 7.62
N GLN A 17 9.38 0.70 8.10
CA GLN A 17 10.37 1.60 8.72
C GLN A 17 10.79 1.14 10.13
N ALA A 18 9.89 0.57 10.90
CA ALA A 18 10.15 0.20 12.29
C ALA A 18 10.86 -1.16 12.40
N VAL A 19 10.27 -2.21 11.81
CA VAL A 19 10.69 -3.61 12.02
C VAL A 19 10.89 -4.37 10.71
N GLY A 20 10.61 -3.73 9.57
CA GLY A 20 10.59 -4.37 8.26
C GLY A 20 9.26 -5.07 7.98
N LEU A 21 9.13 -5.57 6.74
CA LEU A 21 7.97 -6.32 6.28
C LEU A 21 8.36 -7.76 5.97
N SER A 22 7.44 -8.69 6.21
CA SER A 22 7.54 -10.04 5.66
C SER A 22 7.40 -10.00 4.13
N GLU A 23 7.72 -11.11 3.45
CA GLU A 23 7.58 -11.19 1.99
C GLU A 23 6.10 -11.08 1.55
N GLU A 24 5.18 -11.64 2.33
CA GLU A 24 3.74 -11.51 2.10
C GLU A 24 3.29 -10.05 2.21
N GLU A 25 3.79 -9.34 3.23
CA GLU A 25 3.46 -7.93 3.45
C GLU A 25 4.06 -7.01 2.38
N LYS A 26 5.26 -7.31 1.89
CA LYS A 26 5.84 -6.61 0.73
C LYS A 26 4.99 -6.80 -0.52
N ALA A 27 4.54 -8.03 -0.78
CA ALA A 27 3.66 -8.32 -1.90
C ALA A 27 2.31 -7.59 -1.77
N GLU A 28 1.72 -7.59 -0.57
CA GLU A 28 0.50 -6.85 -0.25
C GLU A 28 0.70 -5.34 -0.50
N GLN A 29 1.76 -4.76 0.04
CA GLN A 29 2.06 -3.34 -0.11
C GLN A 29 2.26 -2.95 -1.58
N ALA A 30 2.94 -3.78 -2.36
CA ALA A 30 3.18 -3.56 -3.78
C ALA A 30 1.87 -3.59 -4.58
N ALA A 31 1.00 -4.57 -4.31
CA ALA A 31 -0.30 -4.69 -4.95
C ALA A 31 -1.19 -3.48 -4.64
N LEU A 32 -1.29 -3.08 -3.37
CA LEU A 32 -2.07 -1.92 -2.94
C LEU A 32 -1.55 -0.62 -3.54
N ARG A 33 -0.22 -0.44 -3.62
CA ARG A 33 0.39 0.75 -4.25
C ARG A 33 0.12 0.80 -5.76
N LYS A 34 0.13 -0.34 -6.45
CA LYS A 34 -0.22 -0.41 -7.86
C LYS A 34 -1.67 0.04 -8.08
N GLU A 35 -2.60 -0.51 -7.30
CA GLU A 35 -4.02 -0.12 -7.35
C GLU A 35 -4.22 1.38 -7.08
N TYR A 36 -3.49 1.94 -6.11
CA TYR A 36 -3.52 3.37 -5.82
C TYR A 36 -3.09 4.23 -7.01
N ILE A 37 -1.97 3.89 -7.65
CA ILE A 37 -1.46 4.63 -8.82
C ILE A 37 -2.44 4.54 -9.99
N GLU A 38 -3.02 3.36 -10.24
CA GLU A 38 -4.04 3.18 -11.29
C GLU A 38 -5.29 4.03 -11.02
N ALA A 39 -5.77 4.05 -9.78
CA ALA A 39 -6.90 4.89 -9.38
C ALA A 39 -6.62 6.39 -9.59
N ILE A 40 -5.40 6.85 -9.25
CA ILE A 40 -4.98 8.24 -9.47
C ILE A 40 -4.90 8.56 -10.97
N ARG A 41 -4.34 7.66 -11.79
CA ARG A 41 -4.25 7.84 -13.24
C ARG A 41 -5.63 7.92 -13.92
N MET A 42 -6.61 7.17 -13.43
CA MET A 42 -7.99 7.23 -13.94
C MET A 42 -8.75 8.50 -13.52
N SER A 43 -8.27 9.21 -12.49
CA SER A 43 -8.86 10.46 -12.01
C SER A 43 -8.26 11.72 -12.63
N LEU A 44 -7.25 11.56 -13.51
CA LEU A 44 -6.57 12.64 -14.24
C LEU A 44 -7.19 12.82 -15.64
#